data_AF-A0A8C4T035-F1
#
_entry.id   AF-A0A8C4T035-F1
#
_cell.length_a   1.000
_cell.length_b   1.000
_cell.length_c   1.000
_cell.angle_alpha   90.00
_cell.angle_beta   90.00
_cell.angle_gamma   90.00
#
_symmetry.space_group_name_H-M   'P 1'
#
loop_
_entity.id
_entity.type
_entity.pdbx_description
1 polymer ?
#
loop_
_entity_poly.entity_id
_entity_poly.type
_entity_poly.pdbx_seq_one_letter_code
_entity_poly.pdbx_strand_id
1 'polypeptide(L)'
;MSKRMWGTWSWNCVFLFTVLLIFAMSNLANSGKRLVSIDFEIFGRVQGVCFRMYTEDEGRKLGVSGWVKNTRQGTVTGQVQGPEEKVYAMKNWLSKVGSPSSRIDRANFSNEKEISKLDYKGFSTRY
;
A
#
# COMPACT_ATOMS: atom_id res chain seq x y z
N MET A 1 -41.05 -2.18 45.87
CA MET A 1 -40.07 -3.29 45.98
C MET A 1 -40.02 -4.01 44.64
N SER A 2 -38.82 -4.05 44.00
CA SER A 2 -38.39 -4.86 42.82
C SER A 2 -39.25 -4.90 41.55
N LYS A 3 -38.73 -4.85 40.32
CA LYS A 3 -37.36 -4.86 39.79
C LYS A 3 -37.44 -4.45 38.31
N ARG A 4 -36.47 -3.65 37.87
CA ARG A 4 -36.31 -3.14 36.49
C ARG A 4 -36.20 -4.28 35.47
N MET A 5 -37.00 -4.20 34.40
CA MET A 5 -36.82 -4.96 33.17
C MET A 5 -35.65 -4.37 32.39
N TRP A 6 -34.54 -5.11 32.31
CA TRP A 6 -33.45 -4.81 31.38
C TRP A 6 -33.64 -5.69 30.16
N GLY A 7 -34.01 -5.08 29.03
CA GLY A 7 -34.08 -5.76 27.75
C GLY A 7 -32.70 -6.23 27.33
N THR A 8 -32.54 -7.53 27.10
CA THR A 8 -31.33 -8.13 26.54
C THR A 8 -31.21 -7.74 25.08
N TRP A 9 -30.41 -6.72 24.79
CA TRP A 9 -30.00 -6.43 23.42
C TRP A 9 -29.10 -7.57 22.94
N SER A 10 -29.49 -8.22 21.84
CA SER A 10 -28.71 -9.28 21.20
C SER A 10 -27.33 -8.75 20.80
N TRP A 11 -26.27 -9.38 21.32
CA TRP A 11 -24.88 -8.96 21.11
C TRP A 11 -24.48 -8.94 19.61
N ASN A 12 -25.18 -9.69 18.76
CA ASN A 12 -24.98 -9.68 17.31
C ASN A 12 -25.31 -8.32 16.65
N CYS A 13 -26.27 -7.57 17.17
CA CYS A 13 -26.63 -6.25 16.60
C CYS A 13 -25.57 -5.20 16.88
N VAL A 14 -24.95 -5.20 18.07
CA VAL A 14 -23.87 -4.27 18.42
C VAL A 14 -22.61 -4.56 17.60
N PHE A 15 -22.31 -5.85 17.37
CA PHE A 15 -21.15 -6.28 16.57
C PHE A 15 -21.28 -5.93 15.08
N LEU A 16 -22.47 -6.08 14.50
CA LEU A 16 -22.71 -5.69 13.11
C LEU A 16 -22.67 -4.17 12.94
N PHE A 17 -23.15 -3.40 13.93
CA PHE A 17 -23.11 -1.94 13.89
C PHE A 17 -21.68 -1.39 13.98
N THR A 18 -20.81 -1.96 14.82
CA THR A 18 -19.40 -1.54 14.91
C THR A 18 -18.62 -1.91 13.65
N VAL A 19 -18.83 -3.08 13.06
CA VAL A 19 -18.17 -3.46 11.79
C VAL A 19 -18.60 -2.54 10.64
N LEU A 20 -19.89 -2.19 10.55
CA LEU A 20 -20.40 -1.24 9.55
C LEU A 20 -19.86 0.17 9.77
N LEU A 21 -19.74 0.62 11.03
CA LEU A 21 -19.14 1.91 11.37
C LEU A 21 -17.66 1.96 11.01
N ILE A 22 -16.89 0.90 11.32
CA ILE A 22 -15.48 0.78 10.94
C ILE A 22 -15.33 0.83 9.41
N PHE A 23 -16.19 0.11 8.68
CA PHE A 23 -16.17 0.11 7.21
C PHE A 23 -16.56 1.47 6.62
N ALA A 24 -17.57 2.14 7.17
CA ALA A 24 -18.00 3.47 6.75
C ALA A 24 -16.93 4.54 7.03
N MET A 25 -16.27 4.49 8.20
CA MET A 25 -15.18 5.41 8.55
C MET A 25 -13.95 5.22 7.65
N SER A 26 -13.65 3.98 7.22
CA SER A 26 -12.57 3.71 6.27
C SER A 26 -12.83 4.31 4.87
N ASN A 27 -14.09 4.33 4.43
CA ASN A 27 -14.49 4.93 3.15
C ASN A 27 -14.47 6.46 3.22
N LEU A 28 -14.89 7.05 4.35
CA LEU A 28 -14.85 8.49 4.55
C LEU A 28 -13.41 9.03 4.55
N ALA A 29 -12.47 8.28 5.11
CA ALA A 29 -11.04 8.62 5.06
C ALA A 29 -10.46 8.60 3.64
N ASN A 30 -11.11 7.96 2.66
CA ASN A 30 -10.60 7.86 1.29
C ASN A 30 -11.18 8.94 0.35
N SER A 31 -12.20 9.69 0.79
CA SER A 31 -12.98 10.60 -0.07
C SER A 31 -12.30 11.94 -0.40
N GLY A 32 -11.13 12.24 0.18
CA GLY A 32 -10.42 13.51 -0.03
C GLY A 32 -8.91 13.39 -0.17
N LYS A 33 -8.38 12.17 -0.40
CA LYS A 33 -6.93 11.96 -0.45
C LYS A 33 -6.40 12.16 -1.87
N ARG A 34 -5.43 13.08 -1.99
CA ARG A 34 -4.65 13.32 -3.19
C ARG A 34 -4.04 12.01 -3.70
N LEU A 35 -4.38 11.62 -4.92
CA LEU A 35 -3.74 10.47 -5.56
C LEU A 35 -2.46 10.94 -6.24
N VAL A 36 -1.37 10.22 -5.99
CA VAL A 36 -0.06 10.52 -6.57
C VAL A 36 0.48 9.29 -7.27
N SER A 37 1.23 9.53 -8.34
CA SER A 37 2.02 8.53 -9.05
C SER A 37 3.47 8.92 -8.92
N ILE A 38 4.34 7.95 -8.63
CA ILE A 38 5.78 8.17 -8.59
C ILE A 38 6.52 7.00 -9.20
N ASP A 39 7.58 7.31 -9.94
CA ASP A 39 8.52 6.33 -10.46
C ASP A 39 9.67 6.14 -9.47
N PHE A 40 10.16 4.92 -9.37
CA PHE A 40 11.27 4.61 -8.49
C PHE A 40 12.34 3.77 -9.21
N GLU A 41 13.57 3.93 -8.75
CA GLU A 41 14.68 3.07 -9.13
C GLU A 41 15.57 2.78 -7.90
N ILE A 42 15.73 1.50 -7.60
CA ILE A 42 16.47 1.01 -6.44
C ILE A 42 17.78 0.39 -6.91
N PHE A 43 18.87 0.84 -6.28
CA PHE A 43 20.23 0.44 -6.52
C PHE A 43 20.76 -0.41 -5.34
N GLY A 44 21.63 -1.35 -5.66
CA GLY A 44 22.31 -2.22 -4.70
C GLY A 44 22.14 -3.70 -5.04
N ARG A 45 22.18 -4.57 -4.03
CA ARG A 45 21.95 -6.01 -4.19
C ARG A 45 20.45 -6.30 -4.18
N VAL A 46 19.80 -6.05 -5.32
CA VAL A 46 18.33 -6.12 -5.47
C VAL A 46 17.85 -7.17 -6.49
N GLN A 47 18.75 -7.74 -7.30
CA GLN A 47 18.44 -8.85 -8.21
C GLN A 47 18.85 -10.20 -7.60
N GLY A 48 18.12 -11.26 -7.95
CA GLY A 48 18.36 -12.62 -7.40
C GLY A 48 17.91 -12.83 -5.95
N VAL A 49 17.29 -11.82 -5.32
CA VAL A 49 16.90 -11.83 -3.89
C VAL A 49 15.38 -11.72 -3.68
N CYS A 50 14.59 -12.14 -4.67
CA CYS A 50 13.12 -12.05 -4.65
C CYS A 50 12.53 -10.63 -4.41
N PHE A 51 13.31 -9.56 -4.63
CA PHE A 51 12.89 -8.18 -4.33
C PHE A 51 11.54 -7.80 -4.95
N ARG A 52 11.31 -8.20 -6.21
CA ARG A 52 10.04 -7.95 -6.94
C ARG A 52 8.84 -8.57 -6.24
N MET A 53 8.96 -9.81 -5.75
CA MET A 53 7.88 -10.51 -5.04
C MET A 53 7.51 -9.79 -3.74
N TYR A 54 8.51 -9.37 -2.95
CA TYR A 54 8.27 -8.60 -1.73
C TYR A 54 7.67 -7.23 -2.01
N THR A 55 8.12 -6.58 -3.10
CA THR A 55 7.58 -5.27 -3.51
C THR A 55 6.11 -5.39 -3.92
N GLU A 56 5.74 -6.46 -4.63
CA GLU A 56 4.36 -6.73 -4.98
C GLU A 56 3.48 -6.99 -3.76
N ASP A 57 3.96 -7.81 -2.83
CA ASP A 57 3.25 -8.12 -1.59
C ASP A 57 3.05 -6.87 -0.71
N GLU A 58 4.10 -6.04 -0.56
CA GLU A 58 4.00 -4.78 0.17
C GLU A 58 3.04 -3.79 -0.51
N GLY A 59 3.11 -3.68 -1.84
CA GLY A 59 2.19 -2.86 -2.61
C GLY A 59 0.74 -3.26 -2.38
N ARG A 60 0.47 -4.58 -2.33
CA ARG A 60 -0.85 -5.15 -2.04
C ARG A 60 -1.30 -4.86 -0.60
N LYS A 61 -0.41 -5.04 0.39
CA LYS A 61 -0.68 -4.75 1.82
C LYS A 61 -1.02 -3.29 2.05
N LEU A 62 -0.25 -2.39 1.45
CA LEU A 62 -0.53 -0.96 1.51
C LEU A 62 -1.77 -0.61 0.68
N GLY A 63 -2.16 -1.41 -0.30
CA GLY A 63 -3.30 -1.10 -1.18
C GLY A 63 -2.96 0.01 -2.17
N VAL A 64 -1.70 0.07 -2.62
CA VAL A 64 -1.25 0.90 -3.73
C VAL A 64 -1.28 0.08 -5.02
N SER A 65 -1.41 0.76 -6.15
CA SER A 65 -1.36 0.15 -7.48
C SER A 65 -0.07 0.50 -8.19
N GLY A 66 0.36 -0.29 -9.17
CA GLY A 66 1.62 -0.05 -9.83
C GLY A 66 2.28 -1.30 -10.40
N TRP A 67 3.58 -1.19 -10.61
CA TRP A 67 4.37 -2.29 -11.13
C TRP A 67 5.83 -2.20 -10.72
N VAL A 68 6.53 -3.34 -10.80
CA VAL A 68 7.96 -3.46 -10.52
C VAL A 68 8.65 -4.34 -11.56
N LYS A 69 9.87 -3.99 -11.98
CA LYS A 69 10.65 -4.68 -13.01
C LYS A 69 12.15 -4.62 -12.71
N ASN A 70 12.89 -5.65 -13.13
CA ASN A 70 14.35 -5.63 -13.14
C ASN A 70 14.86 -4.90 -14.38
N THR A 71 15.85 -4.03 -14.22
CA THR A 71 16.57 -3.42 -15.34
C THR A 71 17.72 -4.29 -15.80
N ARG A 72 18.21 -4.05 -17.02
CA ARG A 72 19.43 -4.69 -17.54
C ARG A 72 20.70 -4.23 -16.83
N GLN A 73 20.65 -3.11 -16.12
CA GLN A 73 21.78 -2.52 -15.40
C GLN A 73 21.95 -3.08 -13.98
N GLY A 74 21.15 -4.07 -13.58
CA GLY A 74 21.22 -4.66 -12.24
C GLY A 74 20.35 -3.97 -11.18
N THR A 75 19.54 -2.98 -11.57
CA THR A 75 18.63 -2.24 -10.66
C THR A 75 17.21 -2.80 -10.71
N VAL A 76 16.36 -2.32 -9.81
CA VAL A 76 14.91 -2.56 -9.83
C VAL A 76 14.20 -1.23 -10.02
N THR A 77 13.34 -1.14 -11.03
CA THR A 77 12.54 0.06 -11.32
C THR A 77 11.05 -0.25 -11.29
N GLY A 78 10.23 0.76 -11.07
CA GLY A 78 8.79 0.60 -11.09
C GLY A 78 8.05 1.92 -10.95
N GLN A 79 6.74 1.80 -10.84
CA GLN A 79 5.84 2.91 -10.60
C GLN A 79 4.87 2.53 -9.49
N VAL A 80 4.62 3.46 -8.58
CA VAL A 80 3.63 3.32 -7.49
C VAL A 80 2.60 4.43 -7.62
N GLN A 81 1.33 4.07 -7.52
CA GLN A 81 0.18 4.95 -7.61
C GLN A 81 -0.78 4.69 -6.46
N GLY A 82 -1.30 5.75 -5.85
CA GLY A 82 -2.26 5.62 -4.76
C GLY A 82 -2.42 6.91 -3.97
N PRO A 83 -3.14 6.86 -2.84
CA PRO A 83 -3.22 7.97 -1.91
C PRO A 83 -1.81 8.37 -1.42
N GLU A 84 -1.54 9.66 -1.33
CA GLU A 84 -0.21 10.22 -0.99
C GLU A 84 0.43 9.57 0.24
N GLU A 85 -0.33 9.42 1.34
CA GLU A 85 0.15 8.77 2.57
C GLU A 85 0.66 7.33 2.33
N LYS A 86 -0.05 6.59 1.47
CA LYS A 86 0.27 5.20 1.17
C LYS A 86 1.47 5.09 0.24
N VAL A 87 1.57 6.01 -0.73
CA VAL A 87 2.75 6.11 -1.59
C VAL A 87 3.97 6.49 -0.75
N TYR A 88 3.84 7.40 0.22
CA TYR A 88 4.93 7.75 1.13
C TYR A 88 5.37 6.56 2.00
N ALA A 89 4.42 5.76 2.52
CA ALA A 89 4.74 4.52 3.21
C ALA A 89 5.54 3.55 2.31
N MET A 90 5.13 3.42 1.04
CA MET A 90 5.85 2.59 0.06
C MET A 90 7.26 3.14 -0.23
N LYS A 91 7.44 4.46 -0.35
CA LYS A 91 8.78 5.09 -0.51
C LYS A 91 9.70 4.74 0.66
N ASN A 92 9.19 4.82 1.89
CA ASN A 92 9.95 4.48 3.09
C ASN A 92 10.37 3.01 3.11
N TRP A 93 9.44 2.11 2.75
CA TRP A 93 9.73 0.68 2.66
C TRP A 93 10.79 0.37 1.59
N LEU A 94 10.64 0.96 0.41
CA LEU A 94 11.58 0.82 -0.72
C LEU A 94 12.97 1.39 -0.42
N SER A 95 13.08 2.28 0.57
CA SER A 95 14.36 2.89 0.94
C SER A 95 15.06 2.15 2.08
N LYS A 96 14.31 1.48 2.97
CA LYS A 96 14.83 0.98 4.26
C LYS A 96 14.69 -0.53 4.48
N VAL A 97 13.68 -1.17 3.89
CA VAL A 97 13.30 -2.55 4.24
C VAL A 97 13.60 -3.50 3.10
N GLY A 98 12.92 -3.35 1.95
CA GLY A 98 13.09 -4.25 0.81
C GLY A 98 12.88 -5.73 1.14
N SER A 99 13.57 -6.60 0.41
CA SER A 99 13.60 -8.05 0.69
C SER A 99 14.61 -8.37 1.81
N PRO A 100 14.36 -9.38 2.67
CA PRO A 100 15.28 -9.77 3.74
C PRO A 100 16.71 -10.07 3.30
N SER A 101 16.89 -10.56 2.06
CA SER A 101 18.21 -10.86 1.49
C SER A 101 18.78 -9.74 0.61
N SER A 102 18.07 -8.63 0.49
CA SER A 102 18.48 -7.48 -0.32
C SER A 102 19.34 -6.50 0.47
N ARG A 103 20.16 -5.73 -0.25
CA ARG A 103 20.88 -4.57 0.31
C ARG A 103 20.62 -3.38 -0.58
N ILE A 104 19.97 -2.37 -0.02
CA ILE A 104 19.60 -1.15 -0.72
C ILE A 104 20.71 -0.13 -0.48
N ASP A 105 21.42 0.24 -1.53
CA ASP A 105 22.48 1.25 -1.47
C ASP A 105 21.92 2.65 -1.72
N ARG A 106 20.93 2.75 -2.62
CA ARG A 106 20.27 4.01 -2.97
C ARG A 106 18.87 3.75 -3.51
N ALA A 107 17.92 4.59 -3.14
CA ALA A 107 16.60 4.66 -3.75
C ALA A 107 16.44 6.03 -4.41
N ASN A 108 16.15 6.04 -5.71
CA ASN A 108 15.83 7.24 -6.46
C ASN A 108 14.34 7.29 -6.74
N PHE A 109 13.75 8.47 -6.62
CA PHE A 109 12.33 8.71 -6.85
C PHE A 109 12.18 9.88 -7.82
N SER A 110 11.42 9.69 -8.88
CA SER A 110 11.27 10.67 -9.95
C SER A 110 9.84 10.69 -10.50
N ASN A 111 9.54 11.67 -11.35
CA ASN A 111 8.26 11.80 -12.05
C ASN A 111 7.04 11.80 -11.09
N GLU A 112 7.18 12.45 -9.94
CA GLU A 112 6.06 12.60 -9.01
C GLU A 112 4.99 13.48 -9.66
N LYS A 113 3.79 12.92 -9.82
CA LYS A 113 2.64 13.60 -10.42
C LYS A 113 1.39 13.30 -9.64
N GLU A 114 0.52 14.30 -9.54
CA GLU A 114 -0.84 14.12 -9.06
C GLU A 114 -1.69 13.50 -10.18
N ILE A 115 -2.49 12.51 -9.85
CA ILE A 115 -3.36 11.80 -10.78
C ILE A 115 -4.81 11.92 -10.33
N SER A 116 -5.75 12.04 -11.25
CA SER A 116 -7.18 12.04 -10.92
C SER A 116 -7.76 10.63 -10.79
N LYS A 117 -7.08 9.63 -11.36
CA LYS A 117 -7.47 8.21 -11.34
C LYS A 117 -6.24 7.31 -11.34
N LEU A 118 -6.39 6.09 -10.86
CA LEU A 118 -5.36 5.05 -10.95
C LEU A 118 -5.27 4.51 -12.39
N ASP A 119 -4.06 4.45 -12.94
CA ASP A 119 -3.80 3.89 -14.27
C ASP A 119 -3.75 2.36 -14.24
N TYR A 120 -3.40 1.79 -13.08
CA TYR A 120 -3.26 0.34 -12.90
C TYR A 120 -4.26 -0.21 -11.90
N LYS A 121 -4.70 -1.45 -12.14
CA LYS A 121 -5.53 -2.23 -11.21
C LYS A 121 -4.60 -3.12 -10.39
N GLY A 122 -4.25 -2.68 -9.18
CA GLY A 122 -3.39 -3.42 -8.27
C GLY A 122 -1.90 -3.28 -8.58
N PHE A 123 -1.08 -4.08 -7.89
CA PHE A 123 0.37 -4.07 -8.01
C PHE A 123 0.86 -5.37 -8.64
N SER A 124 1.73 -5.27 -9.67
CA SER A 124 2.16 -6.45 -10.44
C SER A 124 3.65 -6.45 -10.79
N THR A 125 4.23 -7.64 -10.86
CA THR A 125 5.61 -7.83 -11.35
C THR A 125 5.66 -7.90 -12.88
N ARG A 126 6.52 -7.09 -13.51
CA ARG A 126 6.83 -7.10 -14.95
C ARG A 126 8.20 -7.74 -15.22
N TYR A 127 8.36 -8.27 -16.44
CA TYR A 127 9.57 -8.94 -16.93
C TYR A 127 10.20 -8.14 -18.08
#